data_AF-A0A853A841-F1
#
_entry.id   AF-A0A853A841-F1
#
_cell.length_a   1.000
_cell.length_b   1.000
_cell.length_c   1.000
_cell.angle_alpha   90.00
_cell.angle_beta   90.00
_cell.angle_gamma   90.00
#
_symmetry.space_group_name_H-M   'P 1'
#
loop_
_entity.id
_entity.type
_entity.pdbx_description
1 polymer ?
#
loop_
_entity_poly.entity_id
_entity_poly.type
_entity_poly.pdbx_seq_one_letter_code
_entity_poly.pdbx_strand_id
1 'polypeptide(L)'
;MRYRLAAVSAALVSLAGLGMAPSAVAAEAESSAAASCSGSACDGRNPVAEGCDAGSYVLDAGYAEADGVVELRYSPACGTTYARVLYSRPGAELYIGGNSKSFRVRVPEGSTSTVSPMLYGATTAFSGGAIALDW
;
A
#
# COMPACT_ATOMS: atom_id res chain seq x y z
N MET A 1 -44.36 -66.15 17.24
CA MET A 1 -44.36 -66.32 15.77
C MET A 1 -43.76 -65.06 15.15
N ARG A 2 -42.95 -65.22 14.10
CA ARG A 2 -41.95 -64.27 13.60
C ARG A 2 -42.55 -63.16 12.70
N TYR A 3 -42.09 -61.93 12.92
CA TYR A 3 -41.84 -60.76 12.05
C TYR A 3 -42.55 -60.63 10.69
N ARG A 4 -43.00 -59.40 10.33
CA ARG A 4 -42.47 -58.63 9.16
C ARG A 4 -42.61 -57.10 9.33
N LEU A 5 -41.59 -56.43 8.79
CA LEU A 5 -41.21 -55.01 8.87
C LEU A 5 -41.99 -54.11 7.88
N ALA A 6 -42.09 -52.81 8.20
CA ALA A 6 -41.88 -51.67 7.28
C ALA A 6 -42.09 -50.36 8.07
N ALA A 7 -41.04 -49.69 8.53
CA ALA A 7 -40.32 -48.63 7.80
C ALA A 7 -41.14 -47.33 7.67
N VAL A 8 -40.93 -46.37 8.57
CA VAL A 8 -40.99 -44.93 8.22
C VAL A 8 -39.92 -44.21 9.04
N SER A 9 -38.90 -43.77 8.32
CA SER A 9 -37.79 -42.95 8.79
C SER A 9 -38.29 -41.57 9.18
N ALA A 10 -37.98 -41.12 10.40
CA ALA A 10 -38.10 -39.71 10.78
C ALA A 10 -36.71 -39.22 11.22
N ALA A 11 -35.93 -38.77 10.24
CA ALA A 11 -34.71 -38.02 10.48
C ALA A 11 -35.09 -36.61 10.95
N LEU A 12 -34.74 -36.26 12.19
CA LEU A 12 -34.72 -34.87 12.64
C LEU A 12 -33.25 -34.47 12.80
N VAL A 13 -32.77 -33.76 11.78
CA VAL A 13 -31.41 -33.23 11.65
C VAL A 13 -31.24 -32.10 12.68
N SER A 14 -30.28 -32.27 13.58
CA SER A 14 -29.85 -31.27 14.54
C SER A 14 -29.36 -30.00 13.82
N LEU A 15 -29.94 -28.83 14.15
CA LEU A 15 -29.41 -27.54 13.69
C LEU A 15 -28.03 -27.31 14.36
N ALA A 16 -26.96 -27.60 13.64
CA ALA A 16 -25.62 -27.16 13.99
C ALA A 16 -25.50 -25.65 13.73
N GLY A 17 -25.29 -24.88 14.79
CA GLY A 17 -25.12 -23.44 14.72
C GLY A 17 -23.95 -23.07 13.81
N LEU A 18 -24.22 -22.21 12.83
CA LEU A 18 -23.17 -21.52 12.07
C LEU A 18 -22.54 -20.48 13.00
N GLY A 19 -21.39 -20.83 13.58
CA GLY A 19 -20.49 -19.85 14.16
C GLY A 19 -19.98 -18.94 13.04
N MET A 20 -20.39 -17.67 13.05
CA MET A 20 -19.70 -16.63 12.31
C MET A 20 -18.30 -16.50 12.93
N ALA A 21 -17.29 -17.06 12.26
CA ALA A 21 -15.90 -16.77 12.56
C ALA A 21 -15.61 -15.31 12.14
N PRO A 22 -15.10 -14.44 13.03
CA PRO A 22 -14.61 -13.14 12.61
C PRO A 22 -13.38 -13.36 11.73
N SER A 23 -13.45 -12.89 10.48
CA SER A 23 -12.30 -12.78 9.59
C SER A 23 -11.29 -11.84 10.27
N ALA A 24 -10.25 -12.41 10.87
CA ALA A 24 -9.12 -11.64 11.35
C ALA A 24 -8.46 -10.98 10.13
N VAL A 25 -8.70 -9.69 9.96
CA VAL A 25 -7.89 -8.86 9.06
C VAL A 25 -6.49 -8.86 9.66
N ALA A 26 -5.57 -9.60 9.05
CA ALA A 26 -4.17 -9.51 9.40
C ALA A 26 -3.71 -8.12 8.94
N ALA A 27 -3.70 -7.16 9.87
CA ALA A 27 -2.93 -5.95 9.68
C ALA A 27 -1.47 -6.40 9.57
N GLU A 28 -0.89 -6.25 8.38
CA GLU A 28 0.54 -6.44 8.17
C GLU A 28 1.25 -5.47 9.11
N ALA A 29 1.78 -5.98 10.22
CA ALA A 29 2.60 -5.19 11.11
C ALA A 29 3.89 -4.90 10.35
N GLU A 30 3.98 -3.70 9.76
CA GLU A 30 5.23 -3.19 9.19
C GLU A 30 6.28 -3.25 10.30
N SER A 31 7.21 -4.19 10.17
CA SER A 31 8.33 -4.34 11.09
C SER A 31 9.13 -3.04 11.04
N SER A 32 9.06 -2.24 12.10
CA SER A 32 9.79 -0.97 12.19
C SER A 32 11.28 -1.24 12.23
N ALA A 33 11.91 -1.24 11.05
CA ALA A 33 13.35 -1.13 10.94
C ALA A 33 13.75 0.29 11.40
N ALA A 34 14.82 0.39 12.17
CA ALA A 34 15.36 1.70 12.52
C ALA A 34 15.86 2.40 11.26
N ALA A 35 15.58 3.70 11.14
CA ALA A 35 16.06 4.53 10.05
C ALA A 35 17.59 4.45 9.94
N SER A 36 18.10 4.06 8.77
CA SER A 36 19.54 3.90 8.53
C SER A 36 20.22 5.19 8.03
N CYS A 37 19.44 6.23 7.72
CA CYS A 37 19.90 7.55 7.30
C CYS A 37 19.01 8.66 7.88
N SER A 38 19.43 9.92 7.77
CA SER A 38 18.59 11.08 8.10
C SER A 38 18.93 12.30 7.23
N GLY A 39 17.92 13.12 6.97
CA GLY A 39 18.02 14.38 6.23
C GLY A 39 18.55 14.19 4.82
N SER A 40 19.49 15.04 4.42
CA SER A 40 20.10 14.99 3.08
C SER A 40 20.87 13.70 2.80
N ALA A 41 21.31 12.95 3.82
CA ALA A 41 21.97 11.67 3.63
C ALA A 41 21.03 10.57 3.09
N CYS A 42 19.71 10.78 3.23
CA CYS A 42 18.68 9.91 2.67
C CYS A 42 18.30 10.24 1.22
N ASP A 43 18.74 11.38 0.68
CA ASP A 43 18.32 11.84 -0.64
C ASP A 43 18.68 10.82 -1.74
N GLY A 44 17.70 10.45 -2.56
CA GLY A 44 17.86 9.46 -3.62
C GLY A 44 17.84 7.99 -3.17
N ARG A 45 17.67 7.70 -1.87
CA ARG A 45 17.61 6.32 -1.35
C ARG A 45 16.19 5.80 -1.27
N ASN A 46 16.02 4.47 -1.25
CA ASN A 46 14.71 3.84 -1.13
C ASN A 46 14.20 3.92 0.32
N PRO A 47 13.00 4.46 0.57
CA PRO A 47 12.49 4.68 1.93
C PRO A 47 12.26 3.37 2.69
N VAL A 48 11.81 2.30 2.03
CA VAL A 48 11.55 0.99 2.66
C VAL A 48 12.87 0.31 3.04
N ALA A 49 13.86 0.37 2.14
CA ALA A 49 15.18 -0.23 2.40
C ALA A 49 15.91 0.46 3.58
N GLU A 50 15.67 1.75 3.78
CA GLU A 50 16.30 2.54 4.83
C GLU A 50 15.47 2.59 6.13
N GLY A 51 14.27 1.99 6.17
CA GLY A 51 13.36 2.03 7.32
C GLY A 51 12.63 3.37 7.53
N CYS A 52 12.61 4.22 6.50
CA CYS A 52 12.00 5.55 6.52
C CYS A 52 10.49 5.53 6.22
N ASP A 53 9.95 4.42 5.75
CA ASP A 53 8.52 4.21 5.54
C ASP A 53 7.75 4.04 6.87
N ALA A 54 8.40 3.45 7.87
CA ALA A 54 7.83 3.24 9.19
C ALA A 54 7.41 4.57 9.86
N GLY A 55 6.13 4.68 10.22
CA GLY A 55 5.58 5.89 10.84
C GLY A 55 5.50 7.11 9.91
N SER A 56 5.74 6.93 8.61
CA SER A 56 5.45 7.95 7.61
C SER A 56 3.95 8.27 7.56
N TYR A 57 3.59 9.46 7.14
CA TYR A 57 2.19 9.86 6.93
C TYR A 57 2.00 10.57 5.60
N VAL A 58 0.76 10.54 5.11
CA VAL A 58 0.37 11.17 3.84
C VAL A 58 0.27 12.68 4.05
N LEU A 59 0.98 13.45 3.24
CA LEU A 59 0.85 14.90 3.12
C LEU A 59 -0.25 15.28 2.14
N ASP A 60 -0.36 14.56 1.03
CA ASP A 60 -1.33 14.79 -0.03
C ASP A 60 -1.48 13.49 -0.86
N ALA A 61 -2.49 13.40 -1.73
CA ALA A 61 -2.71 12.25 -2.61
C ALA A 61 -3.51 12.62 -3.87
N GLY A 62 -3.21 11.98 -4.99
CA GLY A 62 -3.90 12.18 -6.26
C GLY A 62 -3.94 10.94 -7.14
N TYR A 63 -4.70 10.99 -8.23
CA TYR A 63 -4.70 9.94 -9.24
C TYR A 63 -3.65 10.23 -10.31
N ALA A 64 -2.87 9.22 -10.69
CA ALA A 64 -2.11 9.25 -11.93
C ALA A 64 -3.00 8.78 -13.07
N GLU A 65 -3.10 9.55 -14.17
CA GLU A 65 -4.00 9.32 -15.32
C GLU A 65 -4.17 7.84 -15.71
N ALA A 66 -5.14 7.18 -15.06
CA ALA A 66 -5.45 5.75 -15.18
C ALA A 66 -4.41 4.73 -14.65
N ASP A 67 -3.30 5.18 -14.05
CA ASP A 67 -2.22 4.33 -13.52
C ASP A 67 -2.23 4.20 -11.98
N GLY A 68 -3.29 4.61 -11.30
CA GLY A 68 -3.50 4.35 -9.85
C GLY A 68 -3.47 5.61 -8.99
N VAL A 69 -3.25 5.41 -7.69
CA VAL A 69 -3.19 6.48 -6.67
C VAL A 69 -1.73 6.76 -6.32
N VAL A 70 -1.35 8.02 -6.24
CA VAL A 70 -0.04 8.46 -5.77
C VAL A 70 -0.22 9.25 -4.48
N GLU A 71 0.44 8.80 -3.41
CA GLU A 71 0.50 9.47 -2.11
C GLU A 71 1.87 10.12 -1.92
N LEU A 72 1.90 11.36 -1.45
CA LEU A 72 3.11 12.07 -1.06
C LEU A 72 3.21 11.84 0.42
N ARG A 73 4.27 11.16 0.82
CA ARG A 73 4.47 10.77 2.21
C ARG A 73 5.64 11.51 2.78
N TYR A 74 5.53 11.90 4.05
CA TYR A 74 6.64 12.42 4.84
C TYR A 74 7.04 11.40 5.90
N SER A 75 8.35 11.20 6.04
CA SER A 75 8.95 10.39 7.09
C SER A 75 9.50 11.27 8.20
N PRO A 76 8.90 11.28 9.41
CA PRO A 76 9.48 11.99 10.55
C PRO A 76 10.79 11.36 11.01
N ALA A 77 11.00 10.05 10.80
CA ALA A 77 12.23 9.36 11.17
C ALA A 77 13.42 9.81 10.32
N CYS A 78 13.20 10.08 9.03
CA CYS A 78 14.26 10.41 8.09
C CYS A 78 14.28 11.88 7.66
N GLY A 79 13.24 12.68 7.95
CA GLY A 79 13.18 14.08 7.56
C GLY A 79 13.08 14.29 6.04
N THR A 80 12.44 13.35 5.34
CA THR A 80 12.34 13.32 3.87
C THR A 80 10.92 13.06 3.41
N THR A 81 10.64 13.40 2.16
CA THR A 81 9.41 13.03 1.48
C THR A 81 9.67 11.99 0.39
N TYR A 82 8.64 11.23 0.03
CA TYR A 82 8.69 10.28 -1.08
C TYR A 82 7.26 10.03 -1.60
N ALA A 83 7.14 9.58 -2.84
CA ALA A 83 5.88 9.15 -3.40
C ALA A 83 5.67 7.64 -3.20
N ARG A 84 4.46 7.26 -2.80
CA ARG A 84 3.98 5.88 -2.78
C ARG A 84 2.89 5.74 -3.83
N VAL A 85 3.11 4.85 -4.79
CA VAL A 85 2.13 4.49 -5.82
C VAL A 85 1.36 3.26 -5.35
N LEU A 86 0.05 3.29 -5.51
CA LEU A 86 -0.90 2.26 -5.11
C LEU A 86 -1.89 1.97 -6.24
N TYR A 87 -2.45 0.77 -6.25
CA TYR A 87 -3.51 0.35 -7.19
C TYR A 87 -3.16 0.55 -8.67
N SER A 88 -1.87 0.53 -8.98
CA SER A 88 -1.37 0.69 -10.33
C SER A 88 -1.34 -0.64 -11.08
N ARG A 89 -1.27 -0.56 -12.40
CA ARG A 89 -1.07 -1.73 -13.25
C ARG A 89 0.38 -2.19 -13.13
N PRO A 90 0.64 -3.51 -13.02
CA PRO A 90 2.00 -4.02 -13.14
C PRO A 90 2.67 -3.53 -14.42
N GLY A 91 3.93 -3.10 -14.32
CA GLY A 91 4.69 -2.57 -15.45
C GLY A 91 4.40 -1.12 -15.82
N ALA A 92 3.39 -0.48 -15.21
CA ALA A 92 3.11 0.94 -15.44
C ALA A 92 4.32 1.82 -15.06
N GLU A 93 4.49 2.91 -15.80
CA GLU A 93 5.56 3.86 -15.58
C GLU A 93 4.98 5.21 -15.20
N LEU A 94 5.34 5.70 -14.02
CA LEU A 94 4.88 6.97 -13.49
C LEU A 94 6.05 7.94 -13.42
N TYR A 95 5.81 9.17 -13.86
CA TYR A 95 6.72 10.27 -13.61
C TYR A 95 6.32 10.94 -12.31
N ILE A 96 7.26 11.25 -11.43
CA ILE A 96 6.97 12.01 -10.21
C ILE A 96 7.98 13.15 -10.14
N GLY A 97 7.47 14.37 -10.06
CA GLY A 97 8.28 15.57 -9.90
C GLY A 97 8.14 16.13 -8.51
N GLY A 98 9.23 16.64 -7.94
CA GLY A 98 9.25 17.60 -6.85
C GLY A 98 9.95 18.89 -7.28
N ASN A 99 10.06 19.88 -6.37
CA ASN A 99 10.51 21.24 -6.68
C ASN A 99 11.84 21.39 -7.46
N SER A 100 12.76 20.43 -7.35
CA SER A 100 14.05 20.50 -8.08
C SER A 100 14.53 19.15 -8.61
N LYS A 101 13.73 18.09 -8.46
CA LYS A 101 14.10 16.73 -8.83
C LYS A 101 12.87 16.02 -9.36
N SER A 102 13.07 15.20 -10.37
CA SER A 102 12.05 14.29 -10.84
C SER A 102 12.65 12.92 -11.04
N PHE A 103 11.80 11.93 -10.91
CA PHE A 103 12.17 10.55 -11.10
C PHE A 103 11.04 9.82 -11.79
N ARG A 104 11.43 8.77 -12.48
CA ARG A 104 10.53 7.84 -13.15
C ARG A 104 10.52 6.57 -12.32
N VAL A 105 9.33 6.16 -11.89
CA VAL A 105 9.15 4.92 -11.14
C VAL A 105 8.36 3.96 -12.01
N ARG A 106 8.89 2.76 -12.17
CA ARG A 106 8.16 1.65 -12.78
C ARG A 106 7.58 0.77 -11.69
N VAL A 107 6.32 0.39 -11.85
CA VAL A 107 5.68 -0.61 -11.00
C VAL A 107 6.23 -1.99 -11.39
N PRO A 108 6.81 -2.76 -10.46
CA PRO A 108 7.33 -4.08 -10.77
C PRO A 108 6.26 -5.01 -11.35
N GLU A 109 6.67 -5.93 -12.22
CA GLU A 109 5.78 -6.99 -12.70
C GLU A 109 5.27 -7.82 -11.50
N GLY A 110 3.97 -8.10 -11.46
CA GLY A 110 3.32 -8.80 -10.34
C GLY A 110 3.04 -7.95 -9.09
N SER A 111 3.38 -6.65 -9.08
CA SER A 111 3.01 -5.71 -8.02
C SER A 111 2.03 -4.65 -8.53
N THR A 112 1.23 -4.09 -7.64
CA THR A 112 0.34 -2.95 -7.93
C THR A 112 0.77 -1.67 -7.21
N SER A 113 1.90 -1.72 -6.51
CA SER A 113 2.45 -0.61 -5.74
C SER A 113 3.95 -0.51 -5.89
N THR A 114 4.47 0.71 -5.77
CA THR A 114 5.90 0.99 -5.76
C THR A 114 6.15 2.28 -4.99
N VAL A 115 7.41 2.56 -4.66
CA VAL A 115 7.82 3.79 -3.97
C VAL A 115 8.91 4.48 -4.77
N SER A 116 8.96 5.79 -4.62
CA SER A 116 10.06 6.57 -5.14
C SER A 116 11.30 6.52 -4.25
N PRO A 117 12.45 6.96 -4.79
CA PRO A 117 13.52 7.50 -3.96
C PRO A 117 13.03 8.65 -3.07
N MET A 118 13.67 8.80 -1.92
CA MET A 118 13.44 9.90 -1.00
C MET A 118 13.99 11.22 -1.54
N LEU A 119 13.30 12.30 -1.21
CA LEU A 119 13.68 13.67 -1.51
C LEU A 119 13.85 14.44 -0.19
N TYR A 120 15.04 14.97 0.03
CA TYR A 120 15.27 15.90 1.13
C TYR A 120 14.87 17.32 0.74
N GLY A 121 14.09 17.99 1.58
CA GLY A 121 13.67 19.39 1.35
C GLY A 121 12.57 19.57 0.29
N ALA A 122 11.98 18.51 -0.24
CA ALA A 122 10.81 18.61 -1.13
C ALA A 122 9.51 18.69 -0.32
N THR A 123 8.77 19.80 -0.48
CA THR A 123 7.48 20.06 0.18
C THR A 123 6.26 19.76 -0.70
N THR A 124 6.46 19.56 -1.99
CA THR A 124 5.42 19.31 -2.98
C THR A 124 5.97 18.37 -4.04
N ALA A 125 5.28 17.26 -4.29
CA ALA A 125 5.58 16.38 -5.41
C ALA A 125 4.42 15.46 -5.78
N PHE A 126 3.76 15.73 -6.91
CA PHE A 126 3.08 14.70 -7.70
C PHE A 126 3.19 15.00 -9.19
N SER A 127 3.35 13.93 -9.95
CA SER A 127 2.89 13.90 -11.32
C SER A 127 2.01 12.64 -11.44
N GLY A 128 0.75 12.78 -11.04
CA GLY A 128 -0.27 12.12 -11.84
C GLY A 128 -0.35 12.92 -13.13
N GLY A 129 -0.47 12.27 -14.30
CA GLY A 129 -0.71 13.01 -15.54
C GLY A 129 -1.72 14.15 -15.28
N ALA A 130 -1.35 15.36 -15.66
CA ALA A 130 -2.16 16.57 -15.54
C ALA A 130 -3.10 16.66 -14.31
N ILE A 131 -2.56 16.66 -13.09
CA ILE A 131 -3.07 17.66 -12.13
C ILE A 131 -2.07 18.81 -12.13
N ALA A 132 -2.42 19.82 -12.93
CA ALA A 132 -1.92 21.17 -12.71
C ALA A 132 -2.22 21.51 -11.24
N LEU A 133 -1.15 21.66 -10.45
CA LEU A 133 -1.24 22.50 -9.27
C LEU A 133 -0.78 23.86 -9.75
N ASP A 134 -1.74 24.64 -10.22
CA ASP A 134 -1.57 26.06 -10.51
C ASP A 134 -1.05 26.75 -9.23
N TRP A 135 0.19 27.25 -9.31
CA TRP A 135 0.74 28.25 -8.40
C TRP A 135 1.35 29.37 -9.23
#